data_AF-A0A1B1ALV5-F1
#
_entry.id   AF-A0A1B1ALV5-F1
#
_cell.length_a   1.000
_cell.length_b   1.000
_cell.length_c   1.000
_cell.angle_alpha   90.00
_cell.angle_beta   90.00
_cell.angle_gamma   90.00
#
_symmetry.space_group_name_H-M   'P 1'
#
loop_
_entity.id
_entity.type
_entity.pdbx_description
1 polymer ?
#
loop_
_entity_poly.entity_id
_entity_poly.type
_entity_poly.pdbx_seq_one_letter_code
_entity_poly.pdbx_strand_id
1 'polypeptide(L)'
;MEVAWLLKVIGFSATALALGWALAWTSINFSFSTGWVGAAVLLGWAIAARLRWERLKEYGADPSGPERVVWHRLASSAMGAGHMLTSLAHPRIDLHVGSGNSLATDSWTILAAIVVSAFVFHGGDQEPDERDRGFAATGLRVSYTALIVQLLVLLFFLGFAPPDLRAPFSHFFIANLLIALIVISALAQYFAQLIAYARDAQATAGVDQ
;
A
#
# COMPACT_ATOMS: atom_id res chain seq x y z
N MET A 1 -12.96 22.12 -3.06
CA MET A 1 -13.32 20.76 -2.62
C MET A 1 -12.27 19.73 -3.01
N GLU A 2 -11.70 19.78 -4.23
CA GLU A 2 -10.62 18.87 -4.66
C GLU A 2 -9.43 18.79 -3.68
N VAL A 3 -8.98 19.94 -3.15
CA VAL A 3 -7.83 20.00 -2.24
C VAL A 3 -8.09 19.24 -0.94
N ALA A 4 -9.28 19.38 -0.34
CA ALA A 4 -9.60 18.73 0.93
C ALA A 4 -9.68 17.20 0.79
N TRP A 5 -10.25 16.71 -0.31
CA TRP A 5 -10.32 15.28 -0.58
C TRP A 5 -8.93 14.70 -0.88
N LEU A 6 -8.11 15.41 -1.65
CA LEU A 6 -6.73 14.99 -1.92
C LEU A 6 -5.90 14.91 -0.63
N LEU A 7 -6.02 15.92 0.24
CA LEU A 7 -5.39 15.93 1.55
C LEU A 7 -5.84 14.76 2.43
N LYS A 8 -7.10 14.32 2.32
CA LYS A 8 -7.60 13.13 3.02
C LYS A 8 -6.89 11.87 2.53
N VAL A 9 -6.76 11.65 1.22
CA VAL A 9 -6.05 10.48 0.69
C VAL A 9 -4.58 10.52 1.10
N ILE A 10 -3.91 11.66 0.91
CA ILE A 10 -2.50 11.83 1.27
C ILE A 10 -2.29 11.60 2.76
N GLY A 11 -3.08 12.24 3.62
CA GLY A 11 -2.99 12.10 5.07
C GLY A 11 -3.23 10.66 5.53
N PHE A 12 -4.22 9.98 4.93
CA PHE A 12 -4.51 8.58 5.22
C PHE A 12 -3.36 7.65 4.78
N SER A 13 -2.87 7.78 3.55
CA SER A 13 -1.71 7.03 3.05
C SER A 13 -0.46 7.29 3.87
N ALA A 14 -0.18 8.55 4.21
CA ALA A 14 0.98 8.94 5.00
C ALA A 14 0.93 8.35 6.41
N THR A 15 -0.25 8.32 7.03
CA THR A 15 -0.45 7.70 8.35
C THR A 15 -0.18 6.20 8.29
N ALA A 16 -0.71 5.51 7.28
CA ALA A 16 -0.47 4.08 7.10
C ALA A 16 1.01 3.77 6.82
N LEU A 17 1.66 4.57 5.94
CA LEU A 17 3.10 4.50 5.69
C LEU A 17 3.92 4.70 6.98
N ALA A 18 3.59 5.73 7.76
CA ALA A 18 4.26 6.05 9.01
C ALA A 18 4.13 4.92 10.04
N LEU A 19 2.97 4.25 10.09
CA LEU A 19 2.78 3.08 10.94
C LEU A 19 3.68 1.91 10.51
N GLY A 20 3.76 1.62 9.21
CA GLY A 20 4.68 0.62 8.66
C GLY A 20 6.14 0.93 8.99
N TRP A 21 6.54 2.20 8.82
CA TRP A 21 7.87 2.70 9.20
C TRP A 21 8.13 2.50 10.70
N ALA A 22 7.18 2.86 11.56
CA ALA A 22 7.34 2.76 13.00
C ALA A 22 7.52 1.31 13.47
N LEU A 23 6.83 0.34 12.84
CA LEU A 23 7.01 -1.08 13.12
C LEU A 23 8.42 -1.56 12.74
N ALA A 24 8.87 -1.28 11.52
CA ALA A 24 10.22 -1.65 11.08
C ALA A 24 11.30 -0.98 11.94
N TRP A 25 11.14 0.32 12.23
CA TRP A 25 12.04 1.07 13.11
C TRP A 25 12.13 0.45 14.51
N THR A 26 11.00 0.01 15.06
CA THR A 26 10.95 -0.66 16.38
C THR A 26 11.67 -2.00 16.34
N SER A 27 11.46 -2.78 15.27
CA SER A 27 12.15 -4.07 15.05
C SER A 27 13.67 -3.89 14.98
N ILE A 28 14.14 -2.85 14.27
CA ILE A 28 15.56 -2.50 14.15
C ILE A 28 16.18 -2.12 15.49
N ASN A 29 15.54 -1.21 16.24
CA ASN A 29 16.15 -0.57 17.41
C ASN A 29 15.99 -1.37 18.71
N PHE A 30 14.93 -2.19 18.82
CA PHE A 30 14.60 -2.92 20.04
C PHE A 30 14.69 -4.45 19.88
N SER A 31 15.07 -4.94 18.69
CA SER A 31 15.15 -6.37 18.36
C SER A 31 13.87 -7.14 18.67
N PHE A 32 12.73 -6.45 18.58
CA PHE A 32 11.41 -6.98 18.86
C PHE A 32 10.70 -7.32 17.55
N SER A 33 10.25 -8.56 17.37
CA SER A 33 9.50 -8.95 16.16
C SER A 33 8.16 -8.21 16.12
N THR A 34 8.00 -7.38 15.09
CA THR A 34 6.80 -6.55 14.90
C THR A 34 5.85 -7.08 13.84
N GLY A 35 6.20 -8.17 13.15
CA GLY A 35 5.40 -8.76 12.08
C GLY A 35 3.99 -9.13 12.53
N TRP A 36 3.87 -9.79 13.70
CA TRP A 36 2.59 -10.17 14.28
C TRP A 36 1.76 -8.98 14.75
N VAL A 37 2.42 -7.92 15.25
CA VAL A 37 1.76 -6.66 15.58
C VAL A 37 1.19 -6.03 14.31
N GLY A 38 1.99 -5.96 13.26
CA GLY A 38 1.56 -5.46 11.96
C GLY A 38 0.38 -6.27 11.39
N ALA A 39 0.44 -7.60 11.48
CA ALA A 39 -0.65 -8.48 11.07
C ALA A 39 -1.93 -8.23 11.87
N ALA A 40 -1.85 -8.13 13.20
CA ALA A 40 -2.99 -7.85 14.06
C ALA A 40 -3.62 -6.48 13.72
N VAL A 41 -2.81 -5.46 13.45
CA VAL A 41 -3.31 -4.14 13.04
C VAL A 41 -4.01 -4.20 11.69
N LEU A 42 -3.45 -4.90 10.69
CA LEU A 42 -4.09 -5.04 9.37
C LEU A 42 -5.44 -5.78 9.44
N LEU A 43 -5.52 -6.84 10.23
CA LEU A 43 -6.76 -7.60 10.42
C LEU A 43 -7.78 -6.79 11.22
N GLY A 44 -7.35 -6.15 12.31
CA GLY A 44 -8.18 -5.25 13.10
C GLY A 44 -8.72 -4.09 12.25
N TRP A 45 -7.88 -3.51 11.39
CA TRP A 45 -8.28 -2.48 10.43
C TRP A 45 -9.30 -2.99 9.42
N ALA A 46 -9.10 -4.17 8.82
CA ALA A 46 -10.07 -4.76 7.89
C ALA A 46 -11.46 -4.93 8.55
N ILE A 47 -11.49 -5.45 9.78
CA ILE A 47 -12.73 -5.64 10.55
C ILE A 47 -13.35 -4.28 10.89
N ALA A 48 -12.57 -3.33 11.42
CA ALA A 48 -13.06 -2.01 11.80
C ALA A 48 -13.58 -1.22 10.61
N ALA A 49 -12.89 -1.29 9.46
CA ALA A 49 -13.30 -0.66 8.23
C ALA A 49 -14.62 -1.26 7.73
N ARG A 50 -14.75 -2.59 7.72
CA ARG A 50 -15.99 -3.28 7.38
C ARG A 50 -17.17 -2.83 8.26
N LEU A 51 -17.00 -2.89 9.58
CA LEU A 51 -18.04 -2.48 10.53
C LEU A 51 -18.42 -1.00 10.38
N ARG A 52 -17.43 -0.13 10.10
CA ARG A 52 -17.68 1.29 9.86
C ARG A 52 -18.52 1.51 8.61
N TRP A 53 -18.23 0.79 7.52
CA TRP A 53 -19.00 0.93 6.29
C TRP A 53 -20.40 0.33 6.39
N GLU A 54 -20.56 -0.80 7.08
CA GLU A 54 -21.88 -1.37 7.38
C GLU A 54 -22.77 -0.35 8.13
N ARG A 55 -22.22 0.38 9.12
CA ARG A 55 -22.94 1.47 9.79
C ARG A 55 -23.25 2.64 8.86
N LEU A 56 -22.30 3.08 8.03
CA LEU A 56 -22.51 4.22 7.13
C LEU A 56 -23.57 3.93 6.05
N LYS A 57 -23.71 2.65 5.65
CA LYS A 57 -24.78 2.20 4.76
C LYS A 57 -26.17 2.57 5.28
N GLU A 58 -26.38 2.50 6.60
CA GLU A 58 -27.65 2.86 7.24
C GLU A 58 -28.01 4.34 7.07
N TYR A 59 -27.02 5.21 6.85
CA TYR A 59 -27.19 6.66 6.71
C TYR A 59 -27.13 7.15 5.25
N GLY A 60 -26.98 6.25 4.28
CA GLY A 60 -26.89 6.62 2.85
C GLY A 60 -25.64 7.43 2.48
N ALA A 61 -24.63 7.51 3.36
CA ALA A 61 -23.42 8.31 3.18
C ALA A 61 -22.19 7.44 2.81
N ASP A 62 -22.43 6.28 2.21
CA ASP A 62 -21.46 5.20 2.09
C ASP A 62 -20.87 5.13 0.66
N PRO A 63 -19.54 5.16 0.49
CA PRO A 63 -18.90 5.02 -0.84
C PRO A 63 -19.28 3.70 -1.53
N SER A 64 -19.05 3.58 -2.85
CA SER A 64 -19.36 2.33 -3.58
C SER A 64 -18.55 1.15 -3.03
N GLY A 65 -19.06 -0.08 -3.18
CA GLY A 65 -18.34 -1.29 -2.76
C GLY A 65 -16.90 -1.33 -3.32
N PRO A 66 -16.71 -1.11 -4.64
CA PRO A 66 -15.39 -1.00 -5.24
C PRO A 66 -14.50 0.10 -4.63
N GLU A 67 -15.01 1.30 -4.37
CA GLU A 67 -14.22 2.36 -3.75
C GLU A 67 -13.71 1.98 -2.34
N ARG A 68 -14.55 1.31 -1.53
CA ARG A 68 -14.16 0.81 -0.19
C ARG A 68 -13.00 -0.17 -0.27
N VAL A 69 -13.02 -1.07 -1.26
CA VAL A 69 -11.93 -2.02 -1.49
C VAL A 69 -10.63 -1.27 -1.82
N VAL A 70 -10.71 -0.20 -2.62
CA VAL A 70 -9.53 0.63 -2.94
C VAL A 70 -8.98 1.31 -1.69
N TRP A 71 -9.82 1.86 -0.81
CA TRP A 71 -9.38 2.43 0.47
C TRP A 71 -8.66 1.41 1.36
N HIS A 72 -9.20 0.18 1.46
CA HIS A 72 -8.55 -0.89 2.23
C HIS A 72 -7.20 -1.30 1.63
N ARG A 73 -7.15 -1.49 0.30
CA ARG A 73 -5.92 -1.85 -0.41
C ARG A 73 -4.85 -0.76 -0.30
N LEU A 74 -5.25 0.52 -0.37
CA LEU A 74 -4.36 1.65 -0.14
C LEU A 74 -3.75 1.60 1.26
N ALA A 75 -4.57 1.45 2.31
CA ALA A 75 -4.10 1.40 3.71
C ALA A 75 -3.10 0.26 3.94
N SER A 76 -3.50 -0.96 3.54
CA SER A 76 -2.72 -2.17 3.75
C SER A 76 -1.40 -2.15 2.97
N SER A 77 -1.44 -1.73 1.70
CA SER A 77 -0.24 -1.62 0.87
C SER A 77 0.68 -0.48 1.34
N ALA A 78 0.12 0.62 1.86
CA ALA A 78 0.88 1.76 2.36
C ALA A 78 1.67 1.38 3.62
N MET A 79 1.01 0.67 4.54
CA MET A 79 1.66 0.12 5.72
C MET A 79 2.75 -0.90 5.35
N GLY A 80 2.47 -1.82 4.42
CA GLY A 80 3.48 -2.75 3.90
C GLY A 80 4.69 -2.04 3.28
N ALA A 81 4.45 -1.04 2.43
CA ALA A 81 5.49 -0.24 1.81
C ALA A 81 6.35 0.49 2.84
N GLY A 82 5.73 1.11 3.86
CA GLY A 82 6.44 1.80 4.94
C GLY A 82 7.39 0.87 5.67
N HIS A 83 6.94 -0.35 5.98
CA HIS A 83 7.79 -1.36 6.60
C HIS A 83 8.95 -1.78 5.69
N MET A 84 8.66 -2.17 4.44
CA MET A 84 9.66 -2.64 3.48
C MET A 84 10.72 -1.58 3.14
N LEU A 85 10.31 -0.34 2.89
CA LEU A 85 11.23 0.76 2.58
C LEU A 85 12.17 1.06 3.75
N THR A 86 11.67 0.98 4.99
CA THR A 86 12.48 1.18 6.18
C THR A 86 13.51 0.06 6.36
N SER A 87 13.11 -1.20 6.10
CA SER A 87 14.02 -2.35 6.08
C SER A 87 15.10 -2.19 5.01
N LEU A 88 14.73 -1.78 3.79
CA LEU A 88 15.67 -1.58 2.68
C LEU A 88 16.60 -0.39 2.88
N ALA A 89 16.19 0.63 3.64
CA ALA A 89 17.02 1.78 3.98
C ALA A 89 18.21 1.41 4.91
N HIS A 90 18.23 0.18 5.44
CA HIS A 90 19.32 -0.35 6.27
C HIS A 90 20.05 -1.49 5.55
N PRO A 91 20.79 -1.22 4.45
CA PRO A 91 21.36 -2.24 3.56
C PRO A 91 22.42 -3.13 4.21
N ARG A 92 22.88 -2.81 5.43
CA ARG A 92 23.82 -3.62 6.21
C ARG A 92 23.11 -4.70 7.04
N ILE A 93 21.79 -4.61 7.21
CA ILE A 93 21.02 -5.64 7.89
C ILE A 93 20.70 -6.73 6.87
N ASP A 94 21.08 -7.96 7.20
CA ASP A 94 20.78 -9.09 6.35
C ASP A 94 19.27 -9.37 6.35
N LEU A 95 18.62 -9.25 5.20
CA LEU A 95 17.18 -9.49 5.09
C LEU A 95 16.85 -10.98 4.88
N HIS A 96 17.83 -11.90 4.89
CA HIS A 96 17.54 -13.33 4.83
C HIS A 96 16.82 -13.79 6.10
N VAL A 97 15.86 -14.71 5.94
CA VAL A 97 15.23 -15.39 7.06
C VAL A 97 16.28 -16.23 7.80
N GLY A 98 16.36 -16.06 9.12
CA GLY A 98 17.33 -16.78 9.96
C GLY A 98 18.70 -16.11 10.12
N SER A 99 18.88 -14.90 9.59
CA SER A 99 20.14 -14.13 9.67
C SER A 99 20.38 -13.40 11.01
N GLY A 100 19.61 -13.74 12.06
CA GLY A 100 19.74 -13.14 13.39
C GLY A 100 18.95 -11.84 13.62
N ASN A 101 18.10 -11.42 12.67
CA ASN A 101 17.10 -10.36 12.88
C ASN A 101 15.71 -10.81 12.42
N SER A 102 14.67 -10.10 12.87
CA SER A 102 13.26 -10.39 12.57
C SER A 102 12.72 -9.66 11.34
N LEU A 103 13.45 -8.76 10.67
CA LEU A 103 12.89 -7.91 9.61
C LEU A 103 12.39 -8.70 8.41
N ALA A 104 13.13 -9.76 8.06
CA ALA A 104 12.77 -10.68 7.00
C ALA A 104 11.40 -11.33 7.28
N THR A 105 11.30 -11.97 8.44
CA THR A 105 10.08 -12.65 8.89
C THR A 105 8.94 -11.65 9.07
N ASP A 106 9.22 -10.48 9.65
CA ASP A 106 8.23 -9.43 9.89
C ASP A 106 7.62 -8.93 8.56
N SER A 107 8.46 -8.70 7.55
CA SER A 107 8.01 -8.25 6.22
C SER A 107 7.13 -9.30 5.54
N TRP A 108 7.53 -10.58 5.58
CA TRP A 108 6.73 -11.67 5.01
C TRP A 108 5.42 -11.90 5.77
N THR A 109 5.42 -11.81 7.10
CA THR A 109 4.21 -11.87 7.91
C THR A 109 3.25 -10.74 7.57
N ILE A 110 3.76 -9.52 7.40
CA ILE A 110 2.94 -8.36 6.98
C ILE A 110 2.40 -8.57 5.56
N LEU A 111 3.20 -9.02 4.60
CA LEU A 111 2.73 -9.30 3.24
C LEU A 111 1.64 -10.37 3.22
N ALA A 112 1.80 -11.46 3.99
CA ALA A 112 0.77 -12.48 4.14
C ALA A 112 -0.50 -11.88 4.78
N ALA A 113 -0.36 -11.05 5.81
CA ALA A 113 -1.48 -10.40 6.46
C ALA A 113 -2.21 -9.40 5.54
N ILE A 114 -1.53 -8.72 4.62
CA ILE A 114 -2.18 -7.88 3.59
C ILE A 114 -3.13 -8.74 2.75
N VAL A 115 -2.67 -9.90 2.28
CA VAL A 115 -3.48 -10.85 1.51
C VAL A 115 -4.67 -11.35 2.33
N VAL A 116 -4.43 -11.82 3.56
CA VAL A 116 -5.51 -12.30 4.45
C VAL A 116 -6.51 -11.19 4.76
N SER A 117 -6.05 -9.97 5.02
CA SER A 117 -6.92 -8.84 5.33
C SER A 117 -7.85 -8.50 4.17
N ALA A 118 -7.42 -8.71 2.92
CA ALA A 118 -8.27 -8.51 1.75
C ALA A 118 -9.41 -9.54 1.69
N PHE A 119 -9.16 -10.79 2.10
CA PHE A 119 -10.20 -11.80 2.24
C PHE A 119 -11.17 -11.47 3.38
N VAL A 120 -10.66 -11.01 4.52
CA VAL A 120 -11.49 -10.62 5.67
C VAL A 120 -12.38 -9.41 5.36
N PHE A 121 -11.85 -8.44 4.61
CA PHE A 121 -12.56 -7.22 4.28
C PHE A 121 -13.77 -7.45 3.35
N HIS A 122 -13.65 -8.38 2.38
CA HIS A 122 -14.62 -8.70 1.31
C HIS A 122 -15.68 -7.61 1.08
N GLY A 123 -15.33 -6.61 0.25
CA GLY A 123 -16.09 -5.37 0.10
C GLY A 123 -17.39 -5.50 -0.69
N GLY A 124 -18.38 -6.22 -0.12
CA GLY A 124 -19.78 -6.28 -0.56
C GLY A 124 -20.03 -6.94 -1.92
N ASP A 125 -21.21 -7.55 -2.08
CA ASP A 125 -21.65 -8.29 -3.27
C ASP A 125 -22.03 -7.40 -4.47
N GLN A 126 -21.56 -6.14 -4.53
CA GLN A 126 -21.87 -5.26 -5.65
C GLN A 126 -20.96 -5.58 -6.83
N GLU A 127 -21.55 -6.09 -7.91
CA GLU A 127 -20.84 -6.26 -9.16
C GLU A 127 -20.31 -4.92 -9.69
N PRO A 128 -19.03 -4.85 -10.11
CA PRO A 128 -18.46 -3.63 -10.68
C PRO A 128 -19.22 -3.21 -11.93
N ASP A 129 -19.68 -1.95 -11.93
CA ASP A 129 -20.33 -1.32 -13.08
C ASP A 129 -19.29 -0.94 -14.17
N GLU A 130 -19.76 -0.42 -15.31
CA GLU A 130 -18.86 -0.01 -16.40
C GLU A 130 -17.91 1.13 -15.99
N ARG A 131 -18.37 2.02 -15.12
CA ARG A 131 -17.58 3.15 -14.60
C ARG A 131 -16.45 2.64 -13.70
N ASP A 132 -16.73 1.71 -12.80
CA ASP A 132 -15.74 1.10 -11.90
C ASP A 132 -14.64 0.39 -12.70
N ARG A 133 -15.01 -0.26 -13.81
CA ARG A 133 -14.04 -0.86 -14.75
C ARG A 133 -13.18 0.20 -15.43
N GLY A 134 -13.76 1.33 -15.81
CA GLY A 134 -13.03 2.49 -16.35
C GLY A 134 -11.99 3.04 -15.36
N PHE A 135 -12.36 3.17 -14.09
CA PHE A 135 -11.44 3.61 -13.03
C PHE A 135 -10.35 2.56 -12.78
N ALA A 136 -10.71 1.27 -12.77
CA ALA A 136 -9.76 0.18 -12.64
C ALA A 136 -8.71 0.20 -13.76
N ALA A 137 -9.15 0.36 -15.03
CA ALA A 137 -8.27 0.46 -16.19
C ALA A 137 -7.33 1.67 -16.12
N THR A 138 -7.84 2.82 -15.68
CA THR A 138 -7.02 4.03 -15.47
C THR A 138 -5.96 3.79 -14.39
N GLY A 139 -6.35 3.21 -13.27
CA GLY A 139 -5.43 2.82 -12.20
C GLY A 139 -4.33 1.87 -12.68
N LEU A 140 -4.67 0.87 -13.51
CA LEU A 140 -3.70 -0.07 -14.07
C LEU A 140 -2.69 0.63 -14.99
N ARG A 141 -3.13 1.57 -15.84
CA ARG A 141 -2.22 2.37 -16.69
C ARG A 141 -1.23 3.16 -15.86
N VAL A 142 -1.69 3.79 -14.77
CA VAL A 142 -0.83 4.52 -13.83
C VAL A 142 0.15 3.57 -13.13
N SER A 143 -0.31 2.40 -12.69
CA SER A 143 0.52 1.34 -12.10
C SER A 143 1.68 0.95 -13.01
N TYR A 144 1.38 0.59 -14.26
CA TYR A 144 2.40 0.17 -15.23
C TYR A 144 3.37 1.28 -15.56
N THR A 145 2.87 2.51 -15.75
CA THR A 145 3.72 3.67 -16.01
C THR A 145 4.67 3.91 -14.83
N ALA A 146 4.15 3.90 -13.60
CA ALA A 146 4.95 4.06 -12.40
C ALA A 146 5.99 2.94 -12.26
N LEU A 147 5.62 1.68 -12.52
CA LEU A 147 6.54 0.55 -12.44
C LEU A 147 7.65 0.66 -13.49
N ILE A 148 7.32 0.99 -14.75
CA ILE A 148 8.30 1.17 -15.83
C ILE A 148 9.28 2.28 -15.45
N VAL A 149 8.79 3.43 -15.00
CA VAL A 149 9.65 4.55 -14.60
C VAL A 149 10.58 4.14 -13.45
N GLN A 150 10.05 3.49 -12.42
CA GLN A 150 10.86 2.99 -11.29
C GLN A 150 11.92 1.97 -11.73
N LEU A 151 11.59 1.06 -12.65
CA LEU A 151 12.53 0.09 -13.19
C LEU A 151 13.63 0.75 -14.03
N LEU A 152 13.30 1.76 -14.83
CA LEU A 152 14.30 2.54 -15.58
C LEU A 152 15.27 3.25 -14.63
N VAL A 153 14.76 3.84 -13.54
CA VAL A 153 15.58 4.43 -12.49
C VAL A 153 16.47 3.38 -11.84
N LEU A 154 15.93 2.21 -11.46
CA LEU A 154 16.70 1.11 -10.88
C LEU A 154 17.81 0.62 -11.83
N LEU A 155 17.50 0.41 -13.10
CA LEU A 155 18.48 -0.02 -14.12
C LEU A 155 19.59 1.00 -14.30
N PHE A 156 19.24 2.29 -14.32
CA PHE A 156 20.22 3.36 -14.34
C PHE A 156 21.14 3.30 -13.11
N PHE A 157 20.59 3.18 -11.91
CA PHE A 157 21.40 3.03 -10.70
C PHE A 157 22.28 1.78 -10.74
N LEU A 158 21.77 0.62 -11.16
CA LEU A 158 22.57 -0.60 -11.26
C LEU A 158 23.71 -0.50 -12.29
N GLY A 159 23.46 0.17 -13.43
CA GLY A 159 24.47 0.36 -14.47
C GLY A 159 25.57 1.35 -14.09
N PHE A 160 25.21 2.41 -13.37
CA PHE A 160 26.09 3.57 -13.14
C PHE A 160 26.53 3.77 -11.68
N ALA A 161 26.05 2.96 -10.72
CA ALA A 161 26.45 3.10 -9.32
C ALA A 161 27.96 2.85 -9.14
N PRO A 162 28.67 3.64 -8.31
CA PRO A 162 30.05 3.34 -7.91
C PRO A 162 30.13 2.01 -7.13
N PRO A 163 31.29 1.33 -7.12
CA PRO A 163 31.46 0.02 -6.48
C PRO A 163 30.98 -0.04 -5.02
N ASP A 164 31.21 1.02 -4.25
CA ASP A 164 30.81 1.10 -2.84
C ASP A 164 29.29 1.02 -2.65
N LEU A 165 28.53 1.54 -3.62
CA LEU A 165 27.07 1.45 -3.62
C LEU A 165 26.57 0.12 -4.19
N ARG A 166 27.41 -0.65 -4.91
CA ARG A 166 27.04 -1.97 -5.46
C ARG A 166 27.11 -3.09 -4.43
N ALA A 167 27.98 -2.96 -3.43
CA ALA A 167 28.24 -4.00 -2.43
C ALA A 167 26.97 -4.57 -1.74
N PRO A 168 25.91 -3.78 -1.44
CA PRO A 168 24.70 -4.31 -0.82
C PRO A 168 23.71 -4.99 -1.77
N PHE A 169 23.87 -4.87 -3.09
CA PHE A 169 22.95 -5.42 -4.10
C PHE A 169 23.14 -6.93 -4.29
N SER A 170 22.99 -7.69 -3.21
CA SER A 170 22.82 -9.14 -3.30
C SER A 170 21.55 -9.47 -4.08
N HIS A 171 21.49 -10.67 -4.67
CA HIS A 171 20.28 -11.18 -5.33
C HIS A 171 19.04 -11.07 -4.41
N PHE A 172 19.23 -11.32 -3.13
CA PHE A 172 18.18 -11.23 -2.12
C PHE A 172 17.71 -9.79 -1.88
N PHE A 173 18.64 -8.83 -1.79
CA PHE A 173 18.30 -7.41 -1.68
C PHE A 173 17.53 -6.93 -2.92
N ILE A 174 18.01 -7.29 -4.12
CA ILE A 174 17.34 -6.96 -5.38
C ILE A 174 15.91 -7.53 -5.41
N ALA A 175 15.70 -8.77 -4.96
CA ALA A 175 14.37 -9.36 -4.91
C ALA A 175 13.41 -8.57 -4.00
N ASN A 176 13.85 -8.18 -2.79
CA ASN A 176 13.02 -7.38 -1.88
C ASN A 176 12.77 -5.96 -2.42
N LEU A 177 13.77 -5.38 -3.08
CA LEU A 177 13.63 -4.09 -3.75
C LEU A 177 12.58 -4.16 -4.87
N LEU A 178 12.61 -5.20 -5.71
CA LEU A 178 11.61 -5.40 -6.76
C LEU A 178 10.19 -5.54 -6.19
N ILE A 179 10.02 -6.27 -5.08
CA ILE A 179 8.73 -6.36 -4.39
C ILE A 179 8.30 -4.97 -3.90
N ALA A 180 9.20 -4.18 -3.31
CA ALA A 180 8.88 -2.83 -2.87
C ALA A 180 8.44 -1.92 -4.03
N LEU A 181 9.10 -2.01 -5.20
CA LEU A 181 8.68 -1.27 -6.40
C LEU A 181 7.28 -1.66 -6.88
N ILE A 182 6.94 -2.96 -6.84
CA ILE A 182 5.61 -3.47 -7.18
C ILE A 182 4.55 -2.92 -6.21
N VAL A 183 4.85 -2.90 -4.91
CA VAL A 183 3.94 -2.34 -3.90
C VAL A 183 3.75 -0.84 -4.12
N ILE A 184 4.82 -0.08 -4.42
CA ILE A 184 4.73 1.35 -4.74
C ILE A 184 3.91 1.61 -6.01
N SER A 185 4.08 0.80 -7.07
CA SER A 185 3.24 0.94 -8.26
C SER A 185 1.76 0.65 -7.96
N ALA A 186 1.48 -0.33 -7.11
CA ALA A 186 0.12 -0.59 -6.64
C ALA A 186 -0.46 0.59 -5.82
N LEU A 187 0.36 1.27 -5.01
CA LEU A 187 -0.08 2.51 -4.34
C LEU A 187 -0.46 3.61 -5.34
N ALA A 188 0.35 3.80 -6.40
CA ALA A 188 0.02 4.76 -7.45
C ALA A 188 -1.30 4.41 -8.16
N GLN A 189 -1.56 3.12 -8.38
CA GLN A 189 -2.85 2.63 -8.89
C GLN A 189 -4.02 3.01 -7.99
N TYR A 190 -3.94 2.71 -6.69
CA TYR A 190 -5.02 2.99 -5.76
C TYR A 190 -5.26 4.50 -5.60
N PHE A 191 -4.19 5.29 -5.59
CA PHE A 191 -4.27 6.74 -5.56
C PHE A 191 -5.00 7.30 -6.78
N ALA A 192 -4.65 6.83 -7.98
CA ALA A 192 -5.31 7.23 -9.22
C ALA A 192 -6.79 6.81 -9.27
N GLN A 193 -7.12 5.60 -8.79
CA GLN A 193 -8.51 5.14 -8.70
C GLN A 193 -9.33 6.02 -7.77
N LEU A 194 -8.82 6.32 -6.58
CA LEU A 194 -9.52 7.20 -5.65
C LEU A 194 -9.71 8.60 -6.25
N ILE A 195 -8.72 9.18 -6.93
CA ILE A 195 -8.88 10.48 -7.59
C ILE A 195 -10.01 10.43 -8.63
N ALA A 196 -10.13 9.33 -9.37
CA ALA A 196 -11.21 9.14 -10.33
C ALA A 196 -12.59 9.11 -9.63
N TYR A 197 -12.72 8.35 -8.53
CA TYR A 197 -13.95 8.36 -7.70
C TYR A 197 -14.28 9.77 -7.17
N ALA A 198 -13.27 10.53 -6.73
CA ALA A 198 -13.47 11.88 -6.22
C ALA A 198 -14.01 12.84 -7.29
N ARG A 199 -13.49 12.73 -8.51
CA ARG A 199 -13.92 13.57 -9.65
C ARG A 199 -15.34 13.21 -10.10
N ASP A 200 -15.67 11.93 -10.11
CA ASP A 200 -17.00 11.43 -10.46
C ASP A 200 -18.08 11.89 -9.47
N ALA A 201 -17.79 11.79 -8.17
CA ALA A 201 -18.68 12.28 -7.12
C ALA A 201 -18.97 13.78 -7.26
N GLN A 202 -17.97 14.57 -7.67
CA GLN A 202 -18.12 16.01 -7.91
C GLN A 202 -18.94 16.32 -9.17
N ALA A 203 -18.68 15.58 -10.25
CA ALA A 203 -19.45 15.73 -11.49
C ALA A 203 -20.93 15.45 -11.26
N THR A 204 -21.25 14.42 -10.47
CA THR A 204 -22.64 14.06 -10.15
C THR A 204 -23.31 15.13 -9.28
N ALA A 205 -22.62 15.61 -8.24
CA ALA A 205 -23.15 16.65 -7.34
C ALA A 205 -23.39 18.01 -8.04
N GLY A 206 -22.68 18.30 -9.14
CA GLY A 206 -22.88 19.51 -9.93
C GLY A 206 -24.03 19.44 -10.93
N VAL A 207 -24.57 18.25 -11.22
CA VAL A 207 -25.72 18.05 -12.12
C VAL A 207 -27.04 18.22 -11.37
N ASP A 208 -27.04 18.02 -10.05
CA ASP A 208 -28.23 18.15 -9.18
C ASP A 208 -28.48 19.59 -8.69
N GLN A 209 -27.72 20.58 -9.16
CA GLN A 209 -27.86 22.02 -8.86
C GLN A 209 -28.43 22.79 -10.05
#